data_AF-A0A5C8I976-F1
#
_entry.id   AF-A0A5C8I976-F1
#
_cell.length_a   1.000
_cell.length_b   1.000
_cell.length_c   1.000
_cell.angle_alpha   90.00
_cell.angle_beta   90.00
_cell.angle_gamma   90.00
#
_symmetry.space_group_name_H-M   'P 1'
#
loop_
_entity.id
_entity.type
_entity.pdbx_description
1 polymer ?
#
loop_
_entity_poly.entity_id
_entity_poly.type
_entity_poly.pdbx_seq_one_letter_code
_entity_poly.pdbx_strand_id
1 'polypeptide(L)'
;MAELLIGRRDQLREQLDADARRLRSVEARLRTIEKENPVNTFTETPLPQLRLVQLSARIEEMSEIEEEIGGMFGRVNALIDAAGVDRVGPGIATYTTDGDGMVAAAAEQIGAAPVPAGLDAAVVPPQQRALTTRYVGDDLSGIQQAWQALVAEVEARGLVPQGTCREVYERTPFDGPAGGWVVDLQQPVA
;
A
#
# COMPACT_ATOMS: atom_id res chain seq x y z
N MET A 1 63.65 9.44 -11.55
CA MET A 1 62.59 8.55 -12.05
C MET A 1 61.67 8.05 -10.93
N ALA A 2 62.20 7.63 -9.77
CA ALA A 2 61.39 7.22 -8.61
C ALA A 2 60.52 8.35 -8.01
N GLU A 3 61.04 9.56 -7.84
CA GLU A 3 60.27 10.72 -7.33
C GLU A 3 59.08 11.10 -8.22
N LEU A 4 59.25 11.05 -9.55
CA LEU A 4 58.19 11.30 -10.53
C LEU A 4 57.04 10.29 -10.41
N LEU A 5 57.37 9.01 -10.19
CA LEU A 5 56.38 7.95 -9.99
C LEU A 5 55.69 8.03 -8.62
N ILE A 6 56.42 8.46 -7.57
CA ILE A 6 55.86 8.71 -6.24
C ILE A 6 54.85 9.87 -6.30
N GLY A 7 55.22 10.99 -6.91
CA GLY A 7 54.30 12.12 -7.10
C GLY A 7 53.06 11.73 -7.91
N ARG A 8 53.24 10.93 -8.97
CA ARG A 8 52.10 10.42 -9.75
C ARG A 8 51.20 9.48 -8.95
N ARG A 9 51.78 8.60 -8.14
CA ARG A 9 51.04 7.70 -7.24
C ARG A 9 50.21 8.48 -6.22
N ASP A 10 50.80 9.51 -5.63
CA ASP A 10 50.13 10.30 -4.58
C ASP A 10 48.99 11.14 -5.20
N GLN A 11 49.21 11.70 -6.38
CA GLN A 11 48.15 12.35 -7.17
C GLN A 11 46.99 11.40 -7.51
N LEU A 12 47.29 10.14 -7.90
CA LEU A 12 46.26 9.14 -8.19
C LEU A 12 45.48 8.73 -6.92
N ARG A 13 46.15 8.65 -5.77
CA ARG A 13 45.48 8.39 -4.48
C ARG A 13 44.53 9.51 -4.10
N GLU A 14 44.94 10.76 -4.25
CA GLU A 14 44.07 11.91 -3.98
C GLU A 14 42.84 11.92 -4.90
N GLN A 15 43.00 11.56 -6.17
CA GLN A 15 41.87 11.40 -7.10
C GLN A 15 40.92 10.30 -6.66
N LEU A 16 41.42 9.12 -6.29
CA LEU A 16 40.59 8.01 -5.79
C LEU A 16 39.83 8.40 -4.52
N ASP A 17 40.46 9.10 -3.59
CA ASP A 17 39.81 9.55 -2.36
C ASP A 17 38.70 10.58 -2.65
N ALA A 18 38.94 11.48 -3.61
CA ALA A 18 37.93 12.44 -4.05
C ALA A 18 36.75 11.75 -4.72
N ASP A 19 36.99 10.79 -5.59
CA ASP A 19 35.94 10.06 -6.31
C ASP A 19 35.17 9.14 -5.36
N ALA A 20 35.82 8.50 -4.39
CA ALA A 20 35.14 7.72 -3.35
C ALA A 20 34.23 8.58 -2.47
N ARG A 21 34.62 9.83 -2.16
CA ARG A 21 33.75 10.79 -1.45
C ARG A 21 32.54 11.17 -2.30
N ARG A 22 32.73 11.43 -3.59
CA ARG A 22 31.63 11.74 -4.53
C ARG A 22 30.67 10.57 -4.64
N LEU A 23 31.19 9.35 -4.81
CA LEU A 23 30.38 8.14 -4.91
C LEU A 23 29.53 7.95 -3.65
N ARG A 24 30.12 8.05 -2.45
CA ARG A 24 29.36 7.97 -1.19
C ARG A 24 28.25 9.02 -1.09
N SER A 25 28.48 10.23 -1.60
CA SER A 25 27.46 11.29 -1.64
C SER A 25 26.33 10.96 -2.61
N VAL A 26 26.65 10.41 -3.79
CA VAL A 26 25.65 9.96 -4.76
C VAL A 26 24.85 8.79 -4.20
N GLU A 27 25.50 7.79 -3.59
CA GLU A 27 24.82 6.66 -2.94
C GLU A 27 23.95 7.10 -1.76
N ALA A 28 24.38 8.10 -0.98
CA ALA A 28 23.56 8.67 0.08
C ALA A 28 22.32 9.35 -0.50
N ARG A 29 22.46 10.13 -1.57
CA ARG A 29 21.33 10.75 -2.28
C ARG A 29 20.41 9.73 -2.91
N LEU A 30 20.96 8.67 -3.52
CA LEU A 30 20.16 7.57 -4.07
C LEU A 30 19.37 6.87 -2.97
N ARG A 31 19.99 6.55 -1.83
CA ARG A 31 19.26 5.98 -0.69
C ARG A 31 18.17 6.91 -0.15
N THR A 32 18.38 8.22 -0.18
CA THR A 32 17.35 9.20 0.18
C THR A 32 16.22 9.19 -0.85
N ILE A 33 16.53 9.22 -2.15
CA ILE A 33 15.53 9.17 -3.22
C ILE A 33 14.75 7.84 -3.22
N GLU A 34 15.41 6.71 -3.01
CA GLU A 34 14.78 5.38 -2.92
C GLU A 34 13.91 5.23 -1.66
N LYS A 35 14.27 5.92 -0.57
CA LYS A 35 13.44 6.01 0.63
C LYS A 35 12.27 6.98 0.49
N GLU A 36 12.45 8.07 -0.25
CA GLU A 36 11.44 9.11 -0.47
C GLU A 36 10.48 8.77 -1.63
N ASN A 37 10.90 7.92 -2.56
CA ASN A 37 10.14 7.39 -3.68
C ASN A 37 10.60 5.95 -3.93
N PRO A 38 10.04 4.95 -3.24
CA PRO A 38 10.03 3.62 -3.84
C PRO A 38 9.48 3.81 -5.25
N VAL A 39 10.20 3.35 -6.27
CA VAL A 39 9.69 3.40 -7.65
C VAL A 39 8.43 2.54 -7.65
N ASN A 40 7.29 3.19 -7.46
CA ASN A 40 6.00 2.53 -7.38
C ASN A 40 5.83 1.80 -8.71
N THR A 41 5.86 0.48 -8.64
CA THR A 41 5.70 -0.35 -9.82
C THR A 41 4.21 -0.50 -10.05
N PHE A 42 3.71 0.22 -11.06
CA PHE A 42 2.30 0.21 -11.41
C PHE A 42 1.99 -0.89 -12.42
N THR A 43 1.16 -1.86 -12.00
CA THR A 43 0.81 -3.04 -12.80
C THR A 43 -0.66 -3.00 -13.16
N GLU A 44 -0.99 -3.23 -14.44
CA GLU A 44 -2.38 -3.44 -14.84
C GLU A 44 -2.71 -4.93 -14.74
N THR A 45 -3.72 -5.29 -13.95
CA THR A 45 -4.12 -6.68 -13.70
C THR A 45 -5.63 -6.79 -13.51
N PRO A 46 -6.26 -7.92 -13.89
CA PRO A 46 -7.61 -8.21 -13.44
C PRO A 46 -7.65 -8.41 -11.92
N LEU A 47 -8.78 -8.06 -11.31
CA LEU A 47 -9.05 -8.28 -9.88
C LEU A 47 -10.11 -9.37 -9.69
N PRO A 48 -9.89 -10.31 -8.76
CA PRO A 48 -10.87 -11.34 -8.46
C PRO A 48 -12.10 -10.75 -7.76
N GLN A 49 -13.18 -11.52 -7.76
CA GLN A 49 -14.31 -11.28 -6.87
C GLN A 49 -13.89 -11.56 -5.43
N LEU A 50 -14.36 -10.75 -4.48
CA LEU A 50 -14.13 -10.95 -3.06
C LEU A 50 -15.46 -11.23 -2.35
N ARG A 51 -15.44 -12.15 -1.38
CA ARG A 51 -16.54 -12.39 -0.44
C ARG A 51 -16.05 -12.04 0.94
N LEU A 52 -16.73 -11.09 1.56
CA LEU A 52 -16.25 -10.38 2.72
C LEU A 52 -17.31 -10.37 3.82
N VAL A 53 -16.84 -10.21 5.06
CA VAL A 53 -17.65 -9.69 6.17
C VAL A 53 -17.08 -8.34 6.57
N GLN A 54 -17.94 -7.35 6.82
CA GLN A 54 -17.48 -5.98 6.97
C GLN A 54 -18.29 -5.18 7.99
N LEU A 55 -17.69 -4.06 8.41
CA LEU A 55 -18.40 -2.87 8.87
C LEU A 55 -18.16 -1.77 7.85
N SER A 56 -19.20 -0.98 7.57
CA SER A 56 -19.12 0.15 6.65
C SER A 56 -19.65 1.43 7.27
N ALA A 57 -19.03 2.55 6.93
CA ALA A 57 -19.47 3.88 7.29
C ALA A 57 -19.52 4.76 6.03
N ARG A 58 -20.49 5.68 5.98
CA ARG A 58 -20.48 6.76 5.00
C ARG A 58 -19.58 7.87 5.55
N ILE A 59 -18.61 8.26 4.74
CA ILE A 59 -17.65 9.32 5.02
C ILE A 59 -17.97 10.52 4.13
N GLU A 60 -18.04 11.69 4.74
CA GLU A 60 -18.23 12.97 4.06
C GLU A 60 -16.89 13.69 3.86
N GLU A 61 -15.99 13.59 4.83
CA GLU A 61 -14.69 14.26 4.83
C GLU A 61 -13.54 13.25 4.77
N MET A 62 -12.64 13.40 3.79
CA MET A 62 -11.51 12.47 3.59
C MET A 62 -10.60 12.35 4.82
N SER A 63 -10.53 13.37 5.68
CA SER A 63 -9.73 13.34 6.92
C SER A 63 -10.23 12.35 7.96
N GLU A 64 -11.49 11.91 7.87
CA GLU A 64 -12.09 10.98 8.84
C GLU A 64 -11.75 9.51 8.54
N ILE A 65 -11.24 9.22 7.33
CA ILE A 65 -11.08 7.85 6.82
C ILE A 65 -10.11 7.04 7.67
N GLU A 66 -8.94 7.59 7.98
CA GLU A 66 -7.86 6.82 8.61
C GLU A 66 -8.25 6.32 10.01
N GLU A 67 -8.81 7.20 10.83
CA GLU A 67 -9.27 6.86 12.18
C GLU A 67 -10.47 5.91 12.15
N GLU A 68 -11.45 6.17 11.28
CA GLU A 68 -12.65 5.33 11.19
C GLU A 68 -12.32 3.93 10.66
N ILE A 69 -11.48 3.79 9.63
CA ILE A 69 -11.07 2.50 9.07
C ILE A 69 -10.28 1.68 10.09
N GLY A 70 -9.31 2.29 10.79
CA GLY A 70 -8.57 1.62 11.84
C GLY A 70 -9.48 1.11 12.97
N GLY A 71 -10.40 1.97 13.42
CA GLY A 71 -11.40 1.61 14.44
C GLY A 71 -12.39 0.54 13.96
N MET A 72 -12.80 0.56 12.69
CA MET A 72 -13.64 -0.47 12.09
C MET A 72 -12.91 -1.82 12.02
N PHE A 73 -11.64 -1.86 11.59
CA PHE A 73 -10.86 -3.10 11.59
C PHE A 73 -10.75 -3.73 12.98
N GLY A 74 -10.49 -2.93 14.01
CA GLY A 74 -10.45 -3.44 15.39
C GLY A 74 -11.78 -4.07 15.82
N ARG A 75 -12.90 -3.44 15.49
CA ARG A 75 -14.25 -3.96 15.77
C ARG A 75 -14.58 -5.23 14.99
N VAL A 76 -14.29 -5.24 13.69
CA VAL A 76 -14.51 -6.41 12.82
C VAL A 76 -13.73 -7.61 13.33
N ASN A 77 -12.46 -7.40 13.63
CA ASN A 77 -11.58 -8.45 14.13
C ASN A 77 -12.07 -8.99 15.49
N ALA A 78 -12.47 -8.11 16.42
CA ALA A 78 -13.00 -8.54 17.71
C ALA A 78 -14.29 -9.40 17.58
N LEU A 79 -15.19 -9.06 16.64
CA LEU A 79 -16.42 -9.82 16.41
C LEU A 79 -16.14 -11.19 15.77
N ILE A 80 -15.18 -11.27 14.86
CA ILE A 80 -14.75 -12.55 14.25
C ILE A 80 -14.09 -13.44 15.31
N ASP A 81 -13.22 -12.89 16.14
CA ASP A 81 -12.55 -13.63 17.21
C ASP A 81 -13.54 -14.14 18.26
N ALA A 82 -14.50 -13.31 18.65
CA ALA A 82 -15.57 -13.70 19.58
C ALA A 82 -16.46 -14.81 19.02
N ALA A 83 -16.62 -14.89 17.69
CA ALA A 83 -17.34 -15.95 17.00
C ALA A 83 -16.49 -17.22 16.78
N GLY A 84 -15.18 -17.17 17.06
CA GLY A 84 -14.27 -18.30 16.85
C GLY A 84 -14.12 -18.69 15.37
N VAL A 85 -14.20 -17.70 14.47
CA VAL A 85 -14.14 -17.91 13.02
C VAL A 85 -12.74 -17.63 12.51
N ASP A 86 -12.18 -18.55 11.73
CA ASP A 86 -10.88 -18.38 11.10
C ASP A 86 -10.97 -17.49 9.84
N ARG A 87 -9.95 -16.65 9.67
CA ARG A 87 -9.75 -15.85 8.47
C ARG A 87 -9.00 -16.66 7.42
N VAL A 88 -9.36 -16.50 6.15
CA VAL A 88 -8.80 -17.28 5.03
C VAL A 88 -7.97 -16.43 4.06
N GLY A 89 -7.79 -15.14 4.37
CA GLY A 89 -7.08 -14.21 3.52
C GLY A 89 -6.79 -12.89 4.23
N PRO A 90 -6.13 -11.95 3.53
CA PRO A 90 -5.82 -10.63 4.09
C PRO A 90 -7.09 -9.83 4.39
N GLY A 91 -6.97 -8.93 5.35
CA GLY A 91 -7.93 -7.85 5.58
C GLY A 91 -7.97 -6.91 4.39
N ILE A 92 -9.14 -6.34 4.12
CA ILE A 92 -9.40 -5.52 2.94
C ILE A 92 -10.18 -4.27 3.36
N ALA A 93 -9.64 -3.09 3.04
CA ALA A 93 -10.44 -1.86 3.06
C ALA A 93 -11.03 -1.63 1.67
N THR A 94 -12.29 -1.21 1.61
CA THR A 94 -12.95 -0.87 0.35
C THR A 94 -13.52 0.54 0.40
N TYR A 95 -13.45 1.21 -0.74
CA TYR A 95 -13.87 2.60 -0.90
C TYR A 95 -14.74 2.70 -2.16
N THR A 96 -15.99 3.09 -1.99
CA THR A 96 -16.96 3.22 -3.09
C THR A 96 -17.57 4.61 -3.07
N THR A 97 -17.45 5.34 -4.17
CA THR A 97 -18.11 6.65 -4.33
C THR A 97 -19.62 6.49 -4.22
N ASP A 98 -20.27 7.35 -3.43
CA ASP A 98 -21.71 7.35 -3.20
C ASP A 98 -22.26 8.79 -3.17
N GLY A 99 -22.65 9.30 -4.35
CA GLY A 99 -23.05 10.68 -4.55
C GLY A 99 -21.87 11.63 -4.30
N ASP A 100 -22.08 12.62 -3.42
CA ASP A 100 -21.05 13.59 -3.02
C ASP A 100 -20.10 13.06 -1.94
N GLY A 101 -20.30 11.84 -1.46
CA GLY A 101 -19.50 11.21 -0.41
C GLY A 101 -18.94 9.86 -0.82
N MET A 102 -18.49 9.10 0.17
CA MET A 102 -17.90 7.78 -0.05
C MET A 102 -18.35 6.81 1.03
N VAL A 103 -18.61 5.56 0.66
CA VAL A 103 -18.76 4.46 1.62
C VAL A 103 -17.41 3.79 1.79
N ALA A 104 -16.87 3.85 3.00
CA ALA A 104 -15.65 3.17 3.40
C ALA A 104 -16.02 1.94 4.23
N ALA A 105 -15.40 0.80 3.96
CA ALA A 105 -15.66 -0.41 4.73
C ALA A 105 -14.36 -1.14 5.06
N ALA A 106 -14.21 -1.54 6.33
CA ALA A 106 -13.17 -2.45 6.77
C ALA A 106 -13.73 -3.87 6.78
N ALA A 107 -13.01 -4.79 6.16
CA ALA A 107 -13.54 -6.11 5.86
C ALA A 107 -12.50 -7.22 6.00
N GLU A 108 -13.00 -8.42 6.27
CA GLU A 108 -12.21 -9.64 6.44
C GLU A 108 -12.79 -10.78 5.59
N GLN A 109 -11.94 -11.76 5.27
CA GLN A 109 -12.33 -12.95 4.50
C GLN A 109 -12.46 -14.15 5.43
N ILE A 110 -13.68 -14.70 5.56
CA ILE A 110 -13.97 -15.86 6.44
C ILE A 110 -14.36 -17.14 5.67
N GLY A 111 -14.11 -17.16 4.36
CA GLY A 111 -14.43 -18.30 3.50
C GLY A 111 -15.94 -18.58 3.45
N ALA A 112 -16.33 -19.80 3.81
CA ALA A 112 -17.72 -20.25 3.83
C ALA A 112 -18.36 -20.24 5.23
N ALA A 113 -17.67 -19.68 6.23
CA ALA A 113 -18.22 -19.58 7.58
C ALA A 113 -19.45 -18.66 7.61
N PRO A 114 -20.42 -18.91 8.52
CA PRO A 114 -21.53 -18.00 8.74
C PRO A 114 -21.04 -16.61 9.17
N VAL A 115 -21.74 -15.56 8.73
CA VAL A 115 -21.44 -14.18 9.08
C VAL A 115 -21.63 -13.98 10.60
N PRO A 116 -20.60 -13.51 11.33
CA PRO A 116 -20.75 -13.19 12.74
C PRO A 116 -21.81 -12.11 13.00
N ALA A 117 -22.49 -12.19 14.15
CA ALA A 117 -23.48 -11.19 14.52
C ALA A 117 -22.85 -9.79 14.64
N GLY A 118 -23.52 -8.79 14.07
CA GLY A 118 -23.02 -7.40 14.04
C GLY A 118 -22.10 -7.07 12.87
N LEU A 119 -21.85 -8.04 11.96
CA LEU A 119 -21.17 -7.82 10.69
C LEU A 119 -22.14 -8.01 9.51
N ASP A 120 -21.84 -7.33 8.41
CA ASP A 120 -22.58 -7.48 7.16
C ASP A 120 -21.81 -8.32 6.15
N ALA A 121 -22.51 -9.16 5.40
CA ALA A 121 -21.94 -9.84 4.24
C ALA A 121 -21.80 -8.86 3.07
N ALA A 122 -20.64 -8.85 2.43
CA ALA A 122 -20.39 -8.04 1.24
C ALA A 122 -19.74 -8.85 0.13
N VAL A 123 -20.06 -8.49 -1.11
CA VAL A 123 -19.45 -9.06 -2.31
C VAL A 123 -18.92 -7.92 -3.16
N VAL A 124 -17.61 -7.90 -3.36
CA VAL A 124 -16.96 -6.95 -4.27
C VAL A 124 -16.83 -7.63 -5.63
N PRO A 125 -17.42 -7.07 -6.71
CA PRO A 125 -17.44 -7.72 -8.02
C PRO A 125 -16.02 -7.84 -8.61
N PRO A 126 -15.77 -8.84 -9.47
CA PRO A 126 -14.50 -8.93 -10.18
C PRO A 126 -14.35 -7.74 -11.14
N GLN A 127 -13.11 -7.37 -11.45
CA GLN A 127 -12.80 -6.29 -12.38
C GLN A 127 -11.83 -6.82 -13.43
N GLN A 128 -12.11 -6.58 -14.71
CA GLN A 128 -11.26 -7.07 -15.80
C GLN A 128 -9.93 -6.30 -15.87
N ARG A 129 -9.95 -5.03 -15.46
CA ARG A 129 -8.82 -4.12 -15.51
C ARG A 129 -8.76 -3.29 -14.23
N ALA A 130 -7.59 -3.26 -13.62
CA ALA A 130 -7.27 -2.39 -12.50
C ALA A 130 -5.80 -2.02 -12.59
N LEU A 131 -5.48 -0.80 -12.18
CA LEU A 131 -4.11 -0.40 -11.93
C LEU A 131 -3.81 -0.62 -10.45
N THR A 132 -2.70 -1.30 -10.17
CA THR A 132 -2.29 -1.62 -8.79
C THR A 132 -0.88 -1.15 -8.50
N THR A 133 -0.62 -0.83 -7.24
CA THR A 133 0.73 -0.56 -6.72
C THR A 133 0.84 -1.09 -5.31
N ARG A 134 2.03 -1.57 -4.94
CA ARG A 134 2.31 -2.06 -3.59
C ARG A 134 2.97 -0.97 -2.76
N TYR A 135 2.33 -0.59 -1.67
CA TYR A 135 2.92 0.21 -0.59
C TYR A 135 3.68 -0.70 0.38
N VAL A 136 4.90 -0.30 0.75
CA VAL A 136 5.71 -0.96 1.77
C VAL A 136 6.27 0.10 2.71
N GLY A 137 6.00 -0.03 4.01
CA GLY A 137 6.41 0.96 5.02
C GLY A 137 6.47 0.38 6.43
N ASP A 138 7.14 1.07 7.34
CA ASP A 138 7.17 0.71 8.77
C ASP A 138 5.83 1.05 9.46
N ASP A 139 5.16 2.10 8.99
CA ASP A 139 3.82 2.55 9.38
C ASP A 139 2.97 2.83 8.13
N LEU A 140 1.76 3.38 8.30
CA LEU A 140 0.84 3.74 7.21
C LEU A 140 0.90 5.21 6.81
N SER A 141 1.79 6.03 7.41
CA SER A 141 1.80 7.49 7.17
C SER A 141 2.05 7.88 5.70
N GLY A 142 2.71 7.00 4.93
CA GLY A 142 2.98 7.18 3.51
C GLY A 142 1.90 6.65 2.56
N ILE A 143 0.85 5.98 3.06
CA ILE A 143 -0.14 5.31 2.20
C ILE A 143 -0.92 6.31 1.34
N GLN A 144 -1.22 7.50 1.89
CA GLN A 144 -1.93 8.55 1.15
C GLN A 144 -1.12 9.03 -0.06
N GLN A 145 0.21 9.16 0.09
CA GLN A 145 1.09 9.54 -1.01
C GLN A 145 1.14 8.43 -2.08
N ALA A 146 1.12 7.16 -1.67
CA ALA A 146 1.05 6.03 -2.60
C ALA A 146 -0.27 6.00 -3.40
N TRP A 147 -1.40 6.32 -2.77
CA TRP A 147 -2.67 6.50 -3.46
C TRP A 147 -2.64 7.64 -4.47
N GLN A 148 -2.11 8.81 -4.09
CA GLN A 148 -1.97 9.95 -4.99
C GLN A 148 -1.10 9.60 -6.20
N ALA A 149 0.00 8.86 -6.00
CA ALA A 149 0.84 8.39 -7.07
C ALA A 149 0.11 7.42 -8.01
N LEU A 150 -0.72 6.52 -7.48
CA LEU A 150 -1.55 5.62 -8.28
C LEU A 150 -2.58 6.37 -9.13
N VAL A 151 -3.28 7.34 -8.55
CA VAL A 151 -4.25 8.18 -9.27
C VAL A 151 -3.56 8.97 -10.38
N ALA A 152 -2.41 9.59 -10.08
CA ALA A 152 -1.63 10.32 -11.08
C ALA A 152 -1.17 9.41 -12.24
N GLU A 153 -0.81 8.15 -11.95
CA GLU A 153 -0.45 7.20 -12.99
C GLU A 153 -1.66 6.76 -13.84
N VAL A 154 -2.83 6.56 -13.21
CA VAL A 154 -4.09 6.30 -13.95
C VAL A 154 -4.37 7.43 -14.94
N GLU A 155 -4.26 8.68 -14.50
CA GLU A 155 -4.43 9.86 -15.36
C GLU A 155 -3.36 9.94 -16.46
N ALA A 156 -2.09 9.71 -16.12
CA ALA A 156 -0.99 9.72 -17.08
C ALA A 156 -1.15 8.67 -18.19
N ARG A 157 -1.79 7.53 -17.90
CA ARG A 157 -2.14 6.48 -18.87
C ARG A 157 -3.44 6.76 -19.63
N GLY A 158 -4.16 7.84 -19.31
CA GLY A 158 -5.47 8.14 -19.91
C GLY A 158 -6.56 7.13 -19.52
N LEU A 159 -6.38 6.43 -18.40
CA LEU A 159 -7.34 5.47 -17.86
C LEU A 159 -8.40 6.20 -17.02
N VAL A 160 -9.61 5.64 -16.96
CA VAL A 160 -10.71 6.23 -16.19
C VAL A 160 -10.96 5.38 -14.94
N PRO A 161 -10.78 5.92 -13.71
CA PRO A 161 -11.16 5.22 -12.48
C PRO A 161 -12.63 4.79 -12.49
N GLN A 162 -12.91 3.60 -12.01
CA GLN A 162 -14.28 3.11 -11.84
C GLN A 162 -14.39 2.12 -10.67
N GLY A 163 -15.63 1.85 -10.26
CA GLY A 163 -15.94 0.81 -9.28
C GLY A 163 -15.34 1.07 -7.88
N THR A 164 -15.26 0.00 -7.10
CA THR A 164 -14.78 0.02 -5.71
C THR A 164 -13.26 -0.14 -5.66
N CYS A 165 -12.59 0.87 -5.10
CA CYS A 165 -11.16 0.84 -4.81
C CYS A 165 -10.88 -0.06 -3.60
N ARG A 166 -9.70 -0.68 -3.57
CA ARG A 166 -9.36 -1.68 -2.56
C ARG A 166 -7.95 -1.44 -2.01
N GLU A 167 -7.81 -1.61 -0.70
CA GLU A 167 -6.52 -1.80 -0.05
C GLU A 167 -6.48 -3.23 0.48
N VAL A 168 -5.55 -4.03 -0.01
CA VAL A 168 -5.36 -5.41 0.45
C VAL A 168 -4.14 -5.44 1.37
N TYR A 169 -4.36 -5.65 2.66
CA TYR A 169 -3.30 -5.68 3.66
C TYR A 169 -2.58 -7.05 3.64
N GLU A 170 -1.68 -7.24 2.67
CA GLU A 170 -0.91 -8.48 2.47
C GLU A 170 0.00 -8.83 3.66
N ARG A 171 0.45 -7.82 4.41
CA ARG A 171 1.18 -7.97 5.67
C ARG A 171 0.90 -6.81 6.60
N THR A 172 0.69 -7.12 7.86
CA THR A 172 0.54 -6.16 8.96
C THR A 172 1.55 -6.43 10.08
N PRO A 173 1.83 -5.45 10.95
CA PRO A 173 2.64 -5.66 12.15
C PRO A 173 2.05 -6.67 13.14
N PHE A 174 0.79 -7.08 12.95
CA PHE A 174 0.09 -8.03 13.82
C PHE A 174 0.29 -9.50 13.40
N ASP A 175 0.84 -9.74 12.20
CA ASP A 175 1.02 -11.10 11.64
C ASP A 175 2.24 -11.86 12.20
N GLY A 176 3.04 -11.24 13.08
CA GLY A 176 4.16 -11.88 13.75
C GLY A 176 5.40 -10.97 13.92
N PRO A 177 6.61 -11.54 14.05
CA PRO A 177 7.84 -10.76 14.31
C PRO A 177 8.33 -9.96 13.09
N ALA A 178 7.69 -10.11 11.93
CA ALA A 178 7.94 -9.30 10.75
C ALA A 178 7.27 -7.93 10.94
N GLY A 179 8.07 -6.89 11.16
CA GLY A 179 7.55 -5.53 11.28
C GLY A 179 7.06 -4.96 9.95
N GLY A 180 6.20 -3.94 10.06
CA GLY A 180 5.77 -3.09 8.96
C GLY A 180 4.55 -3.56 8.19
N TRP A 181 4.21 -2.78 7.18
CA TRP A 181 3.02 -2.90 6.35
C TRP A 181 3.39 -3.24 4.91
N VAL A 182 2.61 -4.14 4.31
CA VAL A 182 2.55 -4.32 2.86
C VAL A 182 1.10 -4.24 2.45
N VAL A 183 0.77 -3.24 1.65
CA VAL A 183 -0.58 -2.98 1.20
C VAL A 183 -0.60 -2.91 -0.32
N ASP A 184 -1.40 -3.76 -0.95
CA ASP A 184 -1.66 -3.67 -2.39
C ASP A 184 -2.85 -2.73 -2.63
N LEU A 185 -2.57 -1.57 -3.23
CA LEU A 185 -3.55 -0.55 -3.56
C LEU A 185 -4.10 -0.85 -4.96
N GLN A 186 -5.41 -0.95 -5.08
CA GLN A 186 -6.07 -1.39 -6.31
C GLN A 186 -7.15 -0.39 -6.73
N GLN A 187 -6.94 0.23 -7.90
CA GLN A 187 -7.90 1.11 -8.55
C GLN A 187 -8.46 0.44 -9.81
N PRO A 188 -9.71 -0.04 -9.81
CA PRO A 188 -10.33 -0.50 -11.04
C PRO A 188 -10.43 0.63 -12.07
N VAL A 189 -10.26 0.29 -13.34
CA VAL A 189 -10.23 1.24 -14.47
C VAL A 189 -11.04 0.72 -15.65
N ALA A 190 -11.55 1.63 -16.49
CA ALA A 190 -12.25 1.32 -17.74
C ALA A 190 -11.28 0.93 -18.87
#